data_AF-A0A5S3T1T2-F1
#
_entry.id   AF-A0A5S3T1T2-F1
#
_cell.length_a   1.000
_cell.length_b   1.000
_cell.length_c   1.000
_cell.angle_alpha   90.00
_cell.angle_beta   90.00
_cell.angle_gamma   90.00
#
_symmetry.space_group_name_H-M   'P 1'
#
loop_
_entity.id
_entity.type
_entity.pdbx_description
1 polymer ?
#
loop_
_entity_poly.entity_id
_entity_poly.type
_entity_poly.pdbx_seq_one_letter_code
_entity_poly.pdbx_strand_id
1 'polypeptide(L)' 'EDALTGKSYEHRRGWVEERLLFLAKVFCIDVCAYAVMSNHTHVVLYVDDKKANRLSDKAILLRWFKLSKATPLGQK' A
#
# COMPACT_ATOMS: atom_id res chain seq x y z
N GLU A 1 3.68 3.23 23.59
CA GLU A 1 3.59 4.62 24.09
C GLU A 1 4.90 5.32 23.77
N ASP A 2 4.82 6.54 23.23
CA ASP A 2 5.97 7.42 23.12
C ASP A 2 6.37 7.93 24.51
N ALA A 3 7.59 7.61 24.96
CA ALA A 3 8.07 7.99 26.29
C ALA A 3 8.24 9.52 26.49
N LEU A 4 8.32 10.29 25.40
CA LEU A 4 8.45 11.74 25.43
C LEU A 4 7.10 12.45 25.45
N THR A 5 6.09 11.91 24.77
CA THR A 5 4.78 12.57 24.58
C THR A 5 3.60 11.85 25.22
N GLY A 6 3.78 10.61 25.69
CA GLY A 6 2.71 9.74 26.19
C GLY A 6 1.70 9.30 25.13
N LYS A 7 1.87 9.71 23.86
CA LYS A 7 0.93 9.38 22.79
C LYS A 7 1.17 7.98 22.25
N SER A 8 0.07 7.29 21.97
CA SER A 8 0.07 5.97 21.35
C SER A 8 -0.73 5.98 20.06
N TYR A 9 -0.06 5.77 18.92
CA TYR A 9 -0.70 5.64 17.61
C TYR A 9 -1.00 4.19 17.22
N GLU A 10 -0.90 3.27 18.18
CA GLU A 10 -1.19 1.83 18.02
C GLU A 10 -2.55 1.56 17.38
N HIS A 11 -3.54 2.42 17.66
CA HIS A 11 -4.89 2.35 17.08
C HIS A 11 -4.91 2.40 15.54
N ARG A 12 -3.86 2.94 14.90
CA ARG A 12 -3.74 3.00 13.43
C ARG A 12 -3.13 1.74 12.84
N ARG A 13 -2.60 0.81 13.64
CA ARG A 13 -1.87 -0.37 13.16
C ARG A 13 -2.68 -1.14 12.13
N GLY A 14 -3.90 -1.54 12.48
CA GLY A 14 -4.76 -2.32 11.59
C GLY A 14 -4.98 -1.63 10.24
N TRP A 15 -5.28 -0.33 10.27
CA TRP A 15 -5.44 0.46 9.05
C TRP A 15 -4.17 0.51 8.19
N VAL A 16 -2.99 0.65 8.81
CA VAL A 16 -1.70 0.64 8.09
C VAL A 16 -1.43 -0.71 7.45
N GLU A 17 -1.68 -1.81 8.15
CA GLU A 17 -1.50 -3.17 7.65
C GLU A 17 -2.44 -3.46 6.47
N GLU A 18 -3.73 -3.15 6.63
CA GLU A 18 -4.71 -3.27 5.55
C GLU A 18 -4.32 -2.44 4.33
N ARG A 19 -3.86 -1.20 4.54
CA ARG A 19 -3.42 -0.33 3.46
C ARG A 19 -2.19 -0.92 2.77
N LEU A 20 -1.20 -1.41 3.50
CA LEU A 20 0.00 -2.02 2.94
C LEU A 20 -0.35 -3.23 2.05
N LEU A 21 -1.19 -4.14 2.54
CA LEU A 21 -1.63 -5.32 1.80
C LEU A 21 -2.48 -4.94 0.58
N PHE A 22 -3.30 -3.90 0.68
CA PHE A 22 -4.04 -3.36 -0.46
C PHE A 22 -3.08 -2.81 -1.53
N LEU A 23 -2.08 -2.01 -1.15
CA LEU A 23 -1.12 -1.42 -2.07
C LEU A 23 -0.32 -2.50 -2.80
N ALA A 24 0.04 -3.60 -2.13
CA ALA A 24 0.71 -4.75 -2.75
C ALA A 24 -0.12 -5.40 -3.87
N LYS A 25 -1.45 -5.39 -3.77
CA LYS A 25 -2.33 -5.90 -4.84
C LYS A 25 -2.39 -4.95 -6.03
N VAL A 26 -2.27 -3.65 -5.78
CA VAL A 26 -2.33 -2.63 -6.82
C VAL A 26 -1.02 -2.54 -7.59
N PHE A 27 0.09 -2.44 -6.88
CA PHE A 27 1.43 -2.38 -7.47
C PHE A 27 1.95 -3.78 -7.82
N CYS A 28 3.01 -3.83 -8.63
CA CYS A 28 3.72 -5.08 -8.91
C CYS A 28 4.79 -5.32 -7.85
N ILE A 29 4.35 -5.45 -6.60
CA ILE A 29 5.22 -5.69 -5.45
C ILE A 29 4.63 -6.80 -4.57
N ASP A 30 5.48 -7.48 -3.83
CA ASP A 30 5.09 -8.39 -2.76
C ASP A 30 5.65 -7.88 -1.42
N VAL A 31 4.91 -8.12 -0.34
CA VAL A 31 5.34 -7.77 1.02
C VAL A 31 6.05 -8.99 1.60
N CYS A 32 7.37 -8.93 1.71
CA CYS A 32 8.17 -10.02 2.25
C CYS A 32 8.14 -10.02 3.79
N ALA A 33 8.20 -8.83 4.38
CA ALA A 33 8.10 -8.63 5.82
C ALA A 33 7.63 -7.20 6.11
N TYR A 34 7.00 -7.00 7.27
CA TYR A 34 6.66 -5.66 7.76
C TYR A 34 6.62 -5.64 9.29
N ALA A 35 6.81 -4.47 9.88
CA ALA A 35 6.59 -4.20 11.29
C ALA A 35 5.93 -2.83 11.45
N VAL A 36 4.75 -2.78 12.06
CA VAL A 36 4.02 -1.54 12.32
C VAL A 36 4.05 -1.25 13.83
N MET A 37 4.75 -0.19 14.20
CA MET A 37 4.91 0.25 15.58
C MET A 37 4.20 1.60 15.80
N SER A 38 4.01 1.96 17.07
CA SER A 38 3.37 3.22 17.47
C SER A 38 4.03 4.50 16.90
N ASN A 39 5.30 4.47 16.51
CA ASN A 39 6.05 5.66 16.09
C ASN A 39 6.64 5.58 14.68
N HIS A 40 6.72 4.39 14.07
CA HIS A 40 7.19 4.20 12.68
C HIS A 40 6.83 2.81 12.14
N THR A 41 7.15 2.59 10.86
CA THR A 41 6.90 1.33 10.15
C THR A 41 8.16 0.89 9.43
N HIS A 42 8.48 -0.41 9.47
CA HIS A 42 9.44 -1.06 8.57
C HIS A 42 8.71 -1.92 7.57
N VAL A 43 9.15 -1.88 6.31
CA VAL A 43 8.56 -2.69 5.23
C VAL A 43 9.69 -3.22 4.35
N VAL A 44 9.67 -4.52 4.09
CA VAL A 44 10.55 -5.20 3.13
C VAL A 44 9.70 -5.64 1.95
N LEU A 45 10.04 -5.14 0.77
CA LEU A 45 9.28 -5.34 -0.46
C LEU A 45 10.14 -6.06 -1.50
N TYR A 46 9.51 -6.97 -2.22
CA TYR A 46 10.03 -7.45 -3.50
C TYR A 46 9.36 -6.67 -4.64
N VAL A 47 10.16 -6.12 -5.56
CA VAL A 47 9.65 -5.43 -6.75
C VAL A 47 9.66 -6.40 -7.91
N ASP A 48 8.49 -6.74 -8.43
CA ASP A 48 8.32 -7.66 -9.56
C ASP A 48 8.31 -6.89 -10.88
N ASP A 49 9.51 -6.55 -11.35
CA ASP A 49 9.76 -5.87 -12.63
C ASP A 49 9.21 -6.68 -13.81
N LYS A 50 9.35 -8.01 -13.76
CA LYS A 50 8.81 -8.92 -14.78
C LYS A 50 7.29 -8.81 -14.89
N LYS A 51 6.57 -8.72 -13.78
CA LYS A 51 5.12 -8.51 -13.77
C LYS A 51 4.76 -7.12 -14.26
N ALA A 52 5.50 -6.09 -13.87
CA ALA A 52 5.27 -4.72 -14.33
C ALA A 52 5.40 -4.63 -15.87
N ASN A 53 6.46 -5.21 -16.44
CA ASN A 53 6.73 -5.20 -17.88
C ASN A 53 5.72 -6.01 -18.71
N ARG A 54 4.94 -6.90 -18.09
CA ARG A 54 3.86 -7.65 -18.75
C ARG A 54 2.50 -6.94 -18.69
N LEU A 55 2.38 -5.82 -17.97
CA LEU A 55 1.12 -5.09 -17.91
C LEU A 55 0.87 -4.29 -19.18
N SER A 56 -0.36 -4.32 -19.67
CA SER A 56 -0.83 -3.38 -20.68
C SER A 56 -1.23 -2.05 -20.05
N ASP A 57 -1.30 -0.99 -20.86
CA ASP A 57 -1.78 0.33 -20.41
C ASP A 57 -3.16 0.26 -19.75
N LYS A 58 -4.07 -0.54 -20.31
CA LYS A 58 -5.39 -0.79 -19.71
C LYS A 58 -5.28 -1.40 -18.31
N ALA A 59 -4.39 -2.39 -18.13
CA ALA A 59 -4.19 -3.01 -16.83
C ALA A 59 -3.55 -2.05 -15.81
N ILE A 60 -2.64 -1.18 -16.27
CA ILE A 60 -2.04 -0.11 -15.47
C ILE A 60 -3.14 0.86 -15.01
N LEU A 61 -3.97 1.36 -15.93
CA LEU A 61 -5.09 2.25 -15.62
C LEU A 61 -6.05 1.63 -14.59
N LEU A 62 -6.49 0.39 -14.80
CA LEU A 62 -7.39 -0.30 -13.86
C LEU A 62 -6.78 -0.46 -12.47
N ARG A 63 -5.46 -0.64 -12.35
CA ARG A 63 -4.76 -0.67 -11.06
C ARG A 63 -4.78 0.70 -10.38
N TRP A 64 -4.47 1.77 -11.11
CA TRP A 64 -4.55 3.14 -10.60
C TRP A 64 -5.98 3.54 -10.19
N PHE A 65 -7.01 3.05 -10.88
CA PHE A 65 -8.41 3.27 -10.47
C PHE A 65 -8.78 2.64 -9.14
N LYS A 66 -8.08 1.56 -8.71
CA LYS A 66 -8.29 1.01 -7.36
C LYS A 66 -7.75 1.95 -6.29
N LEU A 67 -6.70 2.71 -6.60
CA LEU A 67 -6.07 3.66 -5.68
C LEU A 67 -6.89 4.94 -5.51
N SER A 68 -7.51 5.44 -6.59
CA SER A 68 -8.35 6.63 -6.54
C SER A 68 -9.76 6.29 -6.06
N LYS A 69 -10.38 7.18 -5.27
CA LYS A 69 -11.83 7.20 -5.20
C LYS A 69 -12.30 7.56 -6.61
N ALA A 70 -12.87 6.60 -7.34
CA ALA A 70 -13.22 6.71 -8.76
C ALA A 70 -13.62 8.13 -9.14
N THR A 71 -12.75 8.85 -9.84
CA THR A 71 -13.12 10.13 -10.44
C THR A 71 -13.98 9.82 -11.68
N PRO A 72 -15.14 10.48 -11.87
CA PRO A 72 -16.06 10.19 -12.99
C PRO A 72 -15.43 10.25 -14.40
N LEU A 73 -14.25 10.84 -14.53
CA LEU A 73 -13.49 10.95 -15.78
C LEU A 73 -12.95 9.61 -16.31
N GLY A 74 -12.92 8.56 -15.48
CA GLY A 74 -12.45 7.22 -15.87
C GLY A 74 -13.51 6.25 -16.40
N GLN A 75 -14.77 6.68 -16.48
CA GLN A 75 -15.93 5.84 -16.83
C GLN A 75 -16.41 6.01 -18.28
N LYS A 76 -15.63 6.63 -19.16
CA LYS A 76 -15.95 6.70 -20.59
C LYS A 76 -15.15 5.70 -21.40
#